data_AF-C7IWD6-F1
#
_entry.id   AF-C7IWD6-F1
#
_cell.length_a   1.000
_cell.length_b   1.000
_cell.length_c   1.000
_cell.angle_alpha   90.00
_cell.angle_beta   90.00
_cell.angle_gamma   90.00
#
_symmetry.space_group_name_H-M   'P 1'
#
loop_
_entity.id
_entity.type
_entity.pdbx_description
1 polymer ?
#
loop_
_entity_poly.entity_id
_entity_poly.type
_entity_poly.pdbx_seq_one_letter_code
_entity_poly.pdbx_strand_id
1 'polypeptide(L)' 'LRAQEEVEMDGRVAHRKGKLTAAVVEVRRKASGELVAIGRQWMTSTRARPEKNGESRSKL' A
#
# COMPACT_ATOMS: atom_id res chain seq x y z
N LEU A 1 7.65 16.88 -6.37
CA LEU A 1 6.33 16.91 -5.72
C LEU A 1 6.28 18.08 -4.76
N ARG A 2 5.30 18.97 -4.93
CA ARG A 2 4.98 20.04 -3.96
C ARG A 2 3.78 19.62 -3.10
N ALA A 3 3.62 20.21 -1.92
CA ALA A 3 2.63 19.78 -0.93
C ALA A 3 1.15 19.86 -1.39
N GLN A 4 0.84 20.63 -2.44
CA GLN A 4 -0.50 20.77 -3.02
C GLN A 4 -0.60 20.17 -4.44
N GLU A 5 0.43 19.42 -4.86
CA GLU A 5 0.47 18.85 -6.20
C GLU A 5 -0.36 17.56 -6.26
N GLU A 6 -1.34 17.53 -7.16
CA GLU A 6 -2.14 16.32 -7.41
C GLU A 6 -1.39 15.34 -8.30
N VAL A 7 -1.47 14.06 -7.92
CA VAL A 7 -0.92 12.95 -8.68
C VAL A 7 -1.95 11.85 -8.88
N GLU A 8 -1.80 11.11 -9.97
CA GLU A 8 -2.47 9.84 -10.21
C GLU A 8 -1.50 8.69 -9.91
N MET A 9 -2.03 7.61 -9.35
CA MET A 9 -1.24 6.43 -8.96
C MET A 9 -1.85 5.17 -9.56
N ASP A 10 -1.09 4.51 -10.43
CA ASP A 10 -1.50 3.26 -11.05
C ASP A 10 -0.66 2.10 -10.49
N GLY A 11 -1.34 1.20 -9.76
CA GLY A 11 -0.73 0.02 -9.17
C GLY A 11 -0.99 -1.24 -9.99
N ARG A 12 0.04 -2.05 -10.22
CA ARG A 12 -0.09 -3.40 -10.81
C ARG A 12 0.73 -4.44 -10.07
N VAL A 13 0.26 -5.68 -10.08
CA VAL A 13 1.07 -6.82 -9.61
C VAL A 13 2.14 -7.10 -10.65
N ALA A 14 3.41 -6.99 -10.26
CA ALA A 14 4.55 -7.22 -11.14
C ALA A 14 5.12 -8.63 -11.00
N HIS A 15 5.00 -9.26 -9.82
CA HIS A 15 5.50 -10.61 -9.61
C HIS A 15 4.81 -11.32 -8.42
N ARG A 16 4.82 -12.65 -8.44
CA ARG A 16 4.42 -13.52 -7.32
C ARG A 16 5.47 -14.61 -7.12
N LYS A 17 5.96 -14.76 -5.89
CA LYS A 17 6.89 -15.82 -5.48
C LYS A 17 6.38 -16.46 -4.19
N GLY A 18 5.74 -17.63 -4.31
CA GLY A 18 5.05 -18.26 -3.19
C GLY A 18 4.01 -17.31 -2.57
N LYS A 19 4.14 -17.00 -1.28
CA LYS A 19 3.27 -16.06 -0.55
C LYS A 19 3.68 -14.58 -0.72
N LEU A 20 4.80 -14.30 -1.38
CA LEU A 20 5.30 -12.95 -1.58
C LEU A 20 4.75 -12.37 -2.90
N THR A 21 4.17 -11.19 -2.85
CA THR A 21 3.66 -10.45 -4.01
C THR A 21 4.44 -9.15 -4.15
N ALA A 22 4.94 -8.85 -5.35
CA ALA A 22 5.48 -7.54 -5.70
C ALA A 22 4.42 -6.73 -6.42
N ALA A 23 4.12 -5.55 -5.88
CA ALA A 23 3.37 -4.52 -6.57
C ALA A 23 4.35 -3.46 -7.10
N VAL A 24 4.08 -2.95 -8.30
CA VAL A 24 4.73 -1.76 -8.84
C VAL A 24 3.67 -0.67 -8.94
N VAL A 25 4.02 0.53 -8.51
CA VAL A 25 3.16 1.72 -8.57
C VAL A 25 3.86 2.77 -9.40
N GLU A 26 3.20 3.25 -10.45
CA GLU A 26 3.61 4.43 -11.21
C GLU A 26 2.86 5.64 -10.67
N VAL A 27 3.58 6.74 -10.41
CA VAL A 27 3.01 7.99 -9.92
C VAL A 27 3.23 9.06 -10.97
N ARG A 28 2.14 9.68 -11.43
CA ARG A 28 2.15 10.69 -12.50
C ARG A 28 1.54 11.99 -12.03
N ARG A 29 2.07 13.14 -12.45
CA ARG A 29 1.40 14.43 -12.21
C ARG A 29 0.08 14.41 -12.94
N LYS A 30 -1.01 14.73 -12.25
CA LYS A 30 -2.34 14.70 -12.86
C LYS A 30 -2.51 15.71 -13.99
N ALA A 31 -1.88 16.88 -13.87
CA ALA A 31 -2.01 17.96 -14.84
C ALA A 31 -1.31 17.67 -16.19
N SER A 32 -0.24 16.88 -16.19
CA SER A 32 0.60 16.67 -17.38
C SER A 32 0.77 15.20 -17.79
N GLY A 33 0.41 14.24 -16.93
CA GLY A 33 0.72 12.83 -17.11
C GLY A 33 2.22 12.48 -16.93
N GLU A 34 3.06 13.46 -16.58
CA GLU A 34 4.49 13.29 -16.38
C GLU A 34 4.74 12.27 -15.25
N LEU A 35 5.51 11.23 -15.55
CA LEU A 35 5.93 10.24 -14.57
C LEU A 35 6.95 10.88 -13.61
N VAL A 36 6.63 10.91 -12.33
CA VAL A 36 7.45 11.54 -11.29
C VAL A 36 8.08 10.56 -10.31
N ALA A 37 7.52 9.35 -10.21
CA ALA A 37 8.10 8.29 -9.41
C ALA A 37 7.62 6.89 -9.85
N ILE A 38 8.44 5.89 -9.56
CA ILE A 38 8.07 4.47 -9.60
C ILE A 38 8.44 3.85 -8.25
N GLY A 39 7.47 3.21 -7.61
CA GLY A 39 7.69 2.42 -6.40
C GLY A 39 7.56 0.93 -6.67
N ARG A 40 8.36 0.10 -5.98
CA ARG A 40 8.14 -1.34 -5.87
C ARG A 40 8.05 -1.75 -4.41
N GLN A 41 7.00 -2.46 -4.07
CA GLN A 41 6.80 -3.00 -2.72
C GLN A 41 6.59 -4.51 -2.78
N TRP A 42 7.31 -5.23 -1.93
CA TRP A 42 7.10 -6.65 -1.67
C TRP A 42 6.25 -6.82 -0.41
N MET A 43 5.23 -7.67 -0.49
CA MET A 43 4.27 -7.88 0.58
C MET A 43 3.91 -9.35 0.71
N THR A 44 3.56 -9.77 1.93
CA THR A 44 2.86 -11.04 2.18
C THR A 44 1.54 -10.72 2.86
N SER A 45 0.49 -11.49 2.58
CA SER A 45 -0.77 -11.36 3.31
C SER A 45 -0.68 -12.13 4.63
N THR A 46 -0.93 -11.47 5.74
CA THR A 46 -1.15 -12.12 7.03
C THR A 46 -2.66 -12.25 7.28
N ARG A 47 -3.08 -13.27 8.05
CA ARG A 47 -4.47 -13.34 8.52
C ARG A 47 -4.66 -12.27 9.59
N ALA A 48 -5.75 -11.51 9.51
CA ALA A 48 -6.14 -10.62 10.59
C ALA A 48 -6.31 -11.44 11.88
N ARG A 49 -5.73 -10.96 12.98
CA ARG A 49 -5.99 -11.56 14.30
C ARG A 49 -7.46 -11.27 14.64
N PRO A 50 -8.25 -12.27 15.09
CA PRO A 50 -9.59 -11.99 15.56
C PRO A 50 -9.51 -10.98 16.71
N GLU A 51 -10.29 -9.90 16.64
CA GLU A 51 -10.42 -8.95 17.72
C GLU A 51 -10.97 -9.68 18.95
N LYS A 52 -10.24 -9.64 20.07
CA LYS A 52 -10.79 -10.10 21.34
C LYS A 52 -11.72 -9.00 21.86
N ASN A 53 -12.97 -9.05 21.47
CA ASN A 53 -14.01 -8.20 22.06
C ASN A 53 -14.28 -8.70 23.48
N GLY A 54 -14.01 -7.86 24.48
CA GLY A 54 -14.52 -8.04 25.83
C GLY A 54 -13.65 -8.87 26.78
N GLU A 55 -12.56 -8.30 27.26
CA GLU A 55 -12.19 -8.49 28.66
C GLU A 55 -11.99 -7.09 29.24
N SER A 56 -13.07 -6.59 29.87
CA SER A 56 -13.01 -5.41 30.71
C SER A 56 -11.79 -5.54 31.60
N ARG A 57 -10.85 -4.60 31.50
CA ARG A 57 -9.82 -4.39 32.53
C ARG A 57 -10.52 -3.84 33.78
N SER A 58 -11.35 -4.67 34.41
CA SER A 58 -11.62 -4.60 35.83
C SER A 58 -10.67 -5.60 36.46
N LYS A 59 -9.55 -5.06 36.98
CA LYS A 59 -8.72 -5.52 38.10
C LYS A 59 -7.30 -4.97 37.92
N LEU A 60 -7.14 -3.74 38.41
CA LEU A 60 -6.13 -3.27 39.38
C LEU A 60 -6.10 -1.74 39.34
#